data_AF-A0A1Y1L3I1-F1
#
_entry.id   AF-A0A1Y1L3I1-F1
#
_cell.length_a   1.000
_cell.length_b   1.000
_cell.length_c   1.000
_cell.angle_alpha   90.00
_cell.angle_beta   90.00
_cell.angle_gamma   90.00
#
_symmetry.space_group_name_H-M   'P 1'
#
loop_
_entity.id
_entity.type
_entity.pdbx_description
1 polymer ?
#
loop_
_entity_poly.entity_id
_entity_poly.type
_entity_poly.pdbx_seq_one_letter_code
_entity_poly.pdbx_strand_id
1 'polypeptide(L)'
;FKCANCHYETNNKDNFKRHLLRHTDSKEFTCTKCDYATYDKHYFKRHLLKHIDSKKFKCANCDYETNDKYILKQHLLKHADSKQLKCANCDYETNNKYHFKQHHLKHA
;
A
#
# COMPACT_ATOMS: atom_id res chain seq x y z
N PHE A 1 8.56 -17.78 7.25
CA PHE A 1 8.61 -17.09 8.56
C PHE A 1 7.18 -16.84 9.05
N LYS A 2 6.83 -17.30 10.25
CA LYS A 2 5.51 -17.16 10.87
C LYS A 2 5.61 -16.30 12.12
N CYS A 3 4.69 -15.37 12.33
CA CYS A 3 4.67 -14.53 13.53
C CYS A 3 4.09 -15.30 14.71
N ALA A 4 4.69 -15.16 15.90
CA ALA A 4 4.15 -15.76 17.12
C ALA A 4 2.97 -14.97 17.69
N ASN A 5 2.91 -13.66 17.43
CA ASN A 5 1.95 -12.74 18.06
C ASN A 5 0.69 -12.50 17.19
N CYS A 6 0.65 -13.00 15.96
CA CYS A 6 -0.52 -12.89 15.07
C CYS A 6 -0.43 -13.87 13.89
N HIS A 7 -1.50 -13.98 13.08
CA HIS A 7 -1.57 -14.88 11.93
C HIS A 7 -0.72 -14.46 10.71
N TYR A 8 0.18 -13.49 10.84
CA TYR A 8 1.02 -13.06 9.72
C TYR A 8 2.11 -14.08 9.39
N GLU A 9 2.22 -14.41 8.12
CA GLU A 9 3.30 -15.24 7.59
C GLU A 9 3.81 -14.71 6.25
N THR A 10 5.11 -14.95 6.00
CA THR A 10 5.75 -14.59 4.74
C THR A 10 6.96 -15.48 4.48
N ASN A 11 7.26 -15.73 3.22
CA ASN A 11 8.51 -16.39 2.79
C ASN A 11 9.70 -15.41 2.71
N ASN A 12 9.47 -14.10 2.84
CA ASN A 12 10.51 -13.08 2.74
C ASN A 12 10.99 -12.63 4.14
N LYS A 13 12.29 -12.81 4.41
CA LYS A 13 12.89 -12.51 5.71
C LYS A 13 12.81 -11.03 6.07
N ASP A 14 13.04 -10.13 5.12
CA ASP A 14 13.01 -8.69 5.35
C ASP A 14 11.59 -8.20 5.61
N ASN A 15 10.60 -8.76 4.90
CA ASN A 15 9.19 -8.51 5.21
C ASN A 15 8.83 -8.97 6.62
N PHE A 16 9.34 -10.13 7.05
CA PHE A 16 9.11 -10.63 8.40
C PHE A 16 9.73 -9.75 9.47
N LYS A 17 11.00 -9.35 9.32
CA LYS A 17 11.68 -8.42 10.23
C LYS A 17 10.91 -7.10 10.37
N ARG A 18 10.50 -6.52 9.24
CA ARG A 18 9.68 -5.30 9.23
C ARG A 18 8.32 -5.52 9.90
N HIS A 19 7.71 -6.68 9.70
CA HIS A 19 6.43 -6.99 10.33
C HIS A 19 6.54 -7.01 11.87
N LEU A 20 7.64 -7.54 12.42
CA LEU A 20 7.84 -7.61 13.88
C LEU A 20 7.86 -6.22 14.54
N LEU A 21 8.30 -5.19 13.83
CA LEU A 21 8.27 -3.79 14.30
C LEU A 21 6.85 -3.26 14.54
N ARG A 22 5.81 -3.95 14.05
CA ARG A 22 4.41 -3.60 14.38
C ARG A 22 4.01 -3.98 15.80
N HIS A 23 4.70 -4.97 16.36
CA HIS A 23 4.43 -5.45 17.73
C HIS A 23 5.27 -4.70 18.77
N THR A 24 6.06 -3.71 18.34
CA THR A 24 6.81 -2.82 19.21
C THR A 24 6.11 -1.46 19.24
N ASP A 25 5.92 -0.89 20.43
CA ASP A 25 5.28 0.42 20.60
C ASP A 25 6.19 1.61 20.19
N SER A 26 7.45 1.37 19.78
CA SER A 26 8.33 2.45 19.31
C SER A 26 8.00 2.87 17.88
N LYS A 27 7.21 3.94 17.75
CA LYS A 27 7.12 4.68 16.47
C LYS A 27 8.40 5.52 16.32
N GLU A 28 9.45 4.92 15.77
CA GLU A 28 10.77 5.56 15.64
C GLU A 28 10.81 6.73 14.65
N PHE A 29 9.92 6.73 13.64
CA PHE A 29 9.92 7.74 12.58
C PHE A 29 8.67 8.62 12.67
N THR A 30 8.82 9.82 13.22
CA THR A 30 7.78 10.85 13.30
C THR A 30 7.99 11.92 12.24
N CYS A 31 6.90 12.37 11.62
CA CYS A 31 6.94 13.47 10.67
C CYS A 31 6.95 14.80 11.42
N THR A 32 7.78 15.75 10.99
CA THR A 32 7.82 17.10 11.58
C THR A 32 6.79 18.05 10.97
N LYS A 33 6.13 17.65 9.88
CA LYS A 33 5.16 18.47 9.13
C LYS A 33 3.70 18.09 9.41
N CYS A 34 3.45 16.94 10.05
CA CYS A 34 2.12 16.46 10.42
C CYS A 34 2.22 15.32 11.45
N ASP A 35 1.07 14.86 11.97
CA ASP A 35 1.02 13.84 13.04
C ASP A 35 1.33 12.40 12.57
N TYR A 36 1.86 12.23 11.36
CA TYR A 36 2.18 10.89 10.86
C TYR A 36 3.41 10.31 11.55
N ALA A 37 3.27 9.09 12.06
CA ALA A 37 4.36 8.34 12.67
C ALA A 37 4.32 6.86 12.26
N THR A 38 5.48 6.24 12.10
CA THR A 38 5.61 4.82 11.74
C THR A 38 6.88 4.20 12.32
N TYR A 39 6.87 2.89 12.48
CA TYR A 39 8.03 2.10 12.84
C TYR A 39 8.89 1.70 11.62
N ASP A 40 8.39 1.89 10.39
CA ASP A 40 9.10 1.49 9.17
C ASP A 40 9.68 2.69 8.42
N LYS A 41 11.02 2.75 8.38
CA LYS A 41 11.78 3.74 7.62
C LYS A 41 11.40 3.82 6.14
N HIS A 42 11.07 2.69 5.51
CA HIS A 42 10.64 2.67 4.11
C HIS A 42 9.32 3.42 3.93
N TYR A 43 8.33 3.13 4.77
CA TYR A 43 7.06 3.85 4.75
C TYR A 43 7.20 5.31 5.13
N PHE A 44 8.09 5.64 6.07
CA PHE A 44 8.39 7.03 6.41
C PHE A 44 8.94 7.81 5.21
N LYS A 45 9.97 7.29 4.53
CA LYS A 45 10.53 7.93 3.32
C LYS A 45 9.47 8.13 2.24
N ARG A 46 8.60 7.14 2.02
CA ARG A 46 7.50 7.23 1.08
C ARG A 46 6.45 8.27 1.52
N HIS A 47 6.15 8.34 2.81
CA HIS A 47 5.26 9.36 3.36
C HIS A 47 5.77 10.77 3.10
N LEU A 48 7.08 11.02 3.26
CA LEU A 48 7.67 12.34 3.04
C LEU A 48 7.45 12.87 1.61
N LEU A 49 7.23 11.99 0.63
CA LEU A 49 6.90 12.38 -0.75
C LEU A 49 5.56 13.14 -0.85
N LYS A 50 4.66 13.01 0.13
CA LYS A 50 3.40 13.77 0.20
C LYS A 50 3.61 15.25 0.52
N HIS A 51 4.75 15.59 1.14
CA HIS A 51 5.10 16.95 1.52
C HIS A 51 6.01 17.64 0.50
N ILE A 52 6.14 17.06 -0.69
CA ILE A 52 6.88 17.62 -1.83
C ILE A 52 5.83 18.04 -2.85
N ASP A 53 5.78 19.32 -3.18
CA ASP A 53 4.78 19.86 -4.10
C ASP A 53 5.06 19.52 -5.57
N SER A 54 6.34 19.39 -5.94
CA SER A 54 6.72 19.04 -7.30
C SER A 54 6.31 17.61 -7.61
N LYS A 55 5.32 17.36 -8.48
CA LYS A 55 4.89 16.00 -8.85
C LYS A 55 5.71 15.47 -10.03
N LYS A 56 6.50 14.42 -9.79
CA LYS A 56 7.45 13.86 -10.78
C LYS A 56 6.80 12.90 -11.79
N PHE A 57 5.74 12.20 -11.39
CA PHE A 57 5.14 11.15 -12.19
C PHE A 57 3.74 11.58 -12.66
N LYS A 58 3.57 11.69 -13.98
CA LYS A 58 2.30 12.05 -14.62
C LYS A 58 1.66 10.84 -15.27
N CYS A 59 0.34 10.77 -15.22
CA CYS A 59 -0.43 9.80 -16.00
C CYS A 59 -0.47 10.25 -17.46
N ALA A 60 -0.37 9.30 -18.40
CA ALA A 60 -0.49 9.58 -19.82
C ALA A 60 -1.95 9.67 -20.30
N ASN A 61 -2.89 9.20 -19.49
CA ASN A 61 -4.30 9.02 -19.87
C ASN A 61 -5.23 10.06 -19.22
N CYS A 62 -4.73 10.86 -18.26
CA CYS A 62 -5.48 11.93 -17.60
C CYS A 62 -4.53 12.88 -16.84
N ASP A 63 -5.06 13.95 -16.24
CA ASP A 63 -4.30 14.96 -15.49
C ASP A 63 -3.80 14.50 -14.10
N TYR A 64 -3.86 13.20 -13.81
CA TYR A 64 -3.39 12.67 -12.54
C TYR A 64 -1.87 12.70 -12.43
N GLU A 65 -1.37 13.23 -11.33
CA GLU A 65 0.07 13.33 -11.06
C GLU A 65 0.37 12.93 -9.61
N THR A 66 1.57 12.37 -9.37
CA THR A 66 2.03 11.94 -8.05
C THR A 66 3.55 11.95 -7.94
N ASN A 67 4.07 11.92 -6.71
CA ASN A 67 5.49 11.72 -6.40
C ASN A 67 5.88 10.28 -6.10
N ASP A 68 4.90 9.39 -6.05
CA ASP A 68 5.12 8.00 -5.74
C ASP A 68 4.84 7.12 -6.97
N LYS A 69 5.90 6.53 -7.52
CA LYS A 69 5.83 5.60 -8.66
C LYS A 69 4.92 4.41 -8.39
N TYR A 70 4.87 3.92 -7.15
CA TYR A 70 3.97 2.83 -6.77
C TYR A 70 2.51 3.27 -6.88
N ILE A 71 2.19 4.48 -6.42
CA ILE A 71 0.85 5.05 -6.52
C ILE A 71 0.47 5.29 -7.98
N LEU A 72 1.38 5.78 -8.83
CA LEU A 72 1.10 5.90 -10.27
C LEU A 72 0.77 4.53 -10.89
N LYS A 73 1.58 3.50 -10.61
CA LYS A 73 1.30 2.14 -11.12
C LYS A 73 -0.08 1.64 -10.70
N GLN A 74 -0.48 1.86 -9.45
CA GLN A 74 -1.81 1.48 -8.97
C GLN A 74 -2.92 2.32 -9.61
N HIS A 75 -2.67 3.61 -9.84
CA HIS A 75 -3.60 4.49 -10.55
C HIS A 75 -3.84 4.02 -11.99
N LEU A 76 -2.80 3.61 -12.71
CA LEU A 76 -2.90 3.13 -14.10
C LEU A 76 -3.84 1.92 -14.25
N LEU A 77 -4.05 1.13 -13.19
CA LEU A 77 -5.01 0.03 -13.21
C LEU A 77 -6.47 0.47 -13.39
N LYS A 78 -6.77 1.76 -13.16
CA LYS A 78 -8.09 2.35 -13.44
C LYS A 78 -8.34 2.57 -14.92
N HIS A 79 -7.28 2.73 -15.71
CA HIS A 79 -7.33 2.92 -17.16
C HIS A 79 -7.21 1.61 -17.93
N ALA A 80 -7.08 0.48 -17.23
CA ALA A 80 -7.07 -0.82 -17.87
C ALA A 80 -8.50 -1.22 -18.27
N ASP A 81 -8.71 -1.50 -19.55
CA ASP A 81 -10.02 -1.77 -20.14
C ASP A 81 -10.68 -3.06 -19.64
N SER A 82 -9.91 -4.01 -19.12
CA SER A 82 -10.42 -5.27 -18.58
C SER A 82 -10.19 -5.37 -17.09
N LYS A 83 -11.23 -5.70 -16.30
CA LYS A 83 -11.12 -6.03 -14.88
C LYS A 83 -10.88 -7.53 -14.72
N GLN A 84 -9.65 -7.90 -14.35
CA GLN A 84 -9.24 -9.31 -14.30
C GLN A 84 -9.59 -10.03 -12.99
N LEU A 85 -9.89 -9.31 -11.90
CA LEU A 85 -10.22 -9.91 -10.61
C LEU A 85 -11.71 -9.73 -10.34
N LYS A 86 -12.46 -10.83 -10.48
CA LYS A 86 -13.91 -10.90 -10.25
C LYS A 86 -14.21 -11.67 -8.97
N CYS A 87 -15.11 -11.14 -8.15
CA CYS A 87 -15.56 -11.85 -6.96
C CYS A 87 -16.49 -12.99 -7.40
N ALA A 88 -16.36 -14.17 -6.77
CA ALA A 88 -17.25 -15.29 -7.06
C ALA A 88 -18.64 -15.15 -6.40
N ASN A 89 -18.75 -14.31 -5.36
CA ASN A 89 -19.92 -14.23 -4.49
C ASN A 89 -20.77 -12.97 -4.76
N CYS A 90 -20.34 -12.06 -5.64
CA CYS A 90 -21.06 -10.84 -6.01
C CYS A 90 -20.46 -10.20 -7.28
N ASP A 91 -21.10 -9.15 -7.79
CA ASP A 91 -20.70 -8.45 -9.03
C ASP A 91 -19.47 -7.54 -8.89
N TYR A 92 -18.72 -7.65 -7.78
CA TYR A 92 -17.54 -6.81 -7.56
C TYR A 92 -16.37 -7.26 -8.44
N GLU A 93 -15.83 -6.32 -9.23
CA GLU A 93 -14.67 -6.54 -10.09
C GLU A 93 -13.62 -5.42 -9.93
N THR A 94 -12.34 -5.77 -10.02
CA THR A 94 -11.23 -4.81 -9.97
C THR A 94 -9.97 -5.33 -10.66
N ASN A 95 -9.05 -4.44 -11.01
CA ASN A 95 -7.68 -4.79 -11.40
C ASN A 95 -6.68 -4.71 -10.26
N ASN A 96 -7.11 -4.17 -9.12
CA ASN A 96 -6.23 -3.94 -7.98
C ASN A 96 -6.31 -5.13 -7.00
N LYS A 97 -5.24 -5.93 -6.95
CA LYS A 97 -5.13 -7.09 -6.03
C LYS A 97 -5.33 -6.73 -4.56
N TYR A 98 -4.87 -5.56 -4.13
CA TYR A 98 -5.05 -5.10 -2.75
C TYR A 98 -6.54 -4.85 -2.47
N HIS A 99 -7.23 -4.10 -3.32
CA HIS A 99 -8.67 -3.88 -3.17
C HIS A 99 -9.48 -5.17 -3.27
N PHE A 100 -9.08 -6.09 -4.15
CA PHE A 100 -9.73 -7.40 -4.27
C PHE A 100 -9.64 -8.21 -2.97
N LYS A 101 -8.44 -8.31 -2.37
CA LYS A 101 -8.25 -8.97 -1.07
C LYS A 101 -9.07 -8.31 0.04
N GLN A 102 -9.07 -6.98 0.11
CA GLN A 102 -9.87 -6.26 1.11
C GLN A 102 -11.37 -6.48 0.91
N HIS A 103 -11.85 -6.53 -0.33
CA HIS A 103 -13.24 -6.87 -0.64
C HIS A 103 -13.58 -8.30 -0.19
N HIS A 104 -12.72 -9.29 -0.46
CA HIS A 104 -12.95 -10.67 -0.02
C HIS A 104 -13.07 -10.83 1.50
N LEU A 105 -12.38 -10.01 2.29
CA LEU A 105 -12.53 -10.02 3.75
C LEU A 105 -13.94 -9.62 4.23
N LYS A 106 -14.78 -9.03 3.37
CA LYS A 106 -16.19 -8.73 3.70
C LYS A 106 -17.12 -9.94 3.56
N HIS A 107 -16.65 -10.99 2.88
CA HIS A 107 -17.37 -12.26 2.70
C HIS A 107 -16.88 -13.34 3.66
N ALA A 108 -15.89 -13.02 4.50
CA ALA A 108 -15.35 -13.87 5.55
C ALA A 108 -16.03 -13.53 6.89
#